data_AF-A0A8T5R0D0-F1
#
_entry.id   AF-A0A8T5R0D0-F1
#
_cell.length_a   1.000
_cell.length_b   1.000
_cell.length_c   1.000
_cell.angle_alpha   90.00
_cell.angle_beta   90.00
_cell.angle_gamma   90.00
#
_symmetry.space_group_name_H-M   'P 1'
#
loop_
_entity.id
_entity.type
_entity.pdbx_description
1 polymer ?
#
loop_
_entity_poly.entity_id
_entity_poly.type
_entity_poly.pdbx_seq_one_letter_code
_entity_poly.pdbx_strand_id
1 'polypeptide(L)'
;MDKEIVKLCKQIEKENNVKIIFAIENGSRAWRMDSKDSDYDVRFVYKREKDDYLTLTKEKDVINLDKGLIDMSGFDIFKYLELLSGSNPTTIEWLMSDIVYYGKQPKELRDYAIKHFSEKALYYHYKSMCKNNYIKYIKSGDLVTYKKYLYALRGLTNALYVKKNKTLPPIIFIKAIKVLPIFL
;
A
#
# COMPACT_ATOMS: atom_id res chain seq x y z
N MET A 1 17.87 9.62 2.33
CA MET A 1 16.62 9.63 1.57
C MET A 1 15.46 10.23 2.36
N ASP A 2 15.21 9.81 3.60
CA ASP A 2 14.04 10.24 4.39
C ASP A 2 13.87 11.77 4.49
N LYS A 3 14.96 12.52 4.70
CA LYS A 3 14.95 13.99 4.71
C LYS A 3 14.47 14.60 3.37
N GLU A 4 14.76 13.95 2.25
CA GLU A 4 14.31 14.36 0.93
C GLU A 4 12.82 14.04 0.75
N ILE A 5 12.36 12.85 1.15
CA ILE A 5 10.93 12.49 1.15
C ILE A 5 10.11 13.48 1.98
N VAL A 6 10.60 13.87 3.17
CA VAL A 6 9.94 14.87 4.01
C VAL A 6 9.88 16.23 3.34
N LYS A 7 10.93 16.65 2.61
CA LYS A 7 10.91 17.89 1.82
C LYS A 7 9.87 17.82 0.71
N LEU A 8 9.80 16.70 -0.01
CA LEU A 8 8.80 16.48 -1.06
C LEU A 8 7.37 16.47 -0.49
N CYS A 9 7.14 15.87 0.69
CA CYS A 9 5.85 15.94 1.36
C CYS A 9 5.41 17.40 1.60
N LYS A 10 6.30 18.23 2.14
CA LYS A 10 6.02 19.66 2.37
C LYS A 10 5.80 20.44 1.07
N GLN A 11 6.54 20.08 0.02
CA GLN A 11 6.36 20.66 -1.31
C GLN A 11 4.98 20.31 -1.87
N ILE A 12 4.56 19.05 -1.78
CA ILE A 12 3.22 18.59 -2.18
C ILE A 12 2.13 19.34 -1.42
N GLU A 13 2.26 19.47 -0.09
CA GLU A 13 1.32 20.23 0.74
C GLU A 13 1.14 21.66 0.22
N LYS A 14 2.26 22.35 -0.07
CA LYS A 14 2.26 23.72 -0.56
C LYS A 14 1.71 23.85 -1.99
N GLU A 15 2.16 23.02 -2.92
CA GLU A 15 1.81 23.12 -4.34
C GLU A 15 0.36 22.74 -4.62
N ASN A 16 -0.21 21.81 -3.83
CA ASN A 16 -1.57 21.31 -4.04
C ASN A 16 -2.58 21.94 -3.06
N ASN A 17 -2.13 22.81 -2.16
CA ASN A 17 -2.94 23.37 -1.06
C ASN A 17 -3.65 22.25 -0.26
N VAL A 18 -2.88 21.24 0.17
CA VAL A 18 -3.39 20.10 0.94
C VAL A 18 -2.58 19.91 2.22
N LYS A 19 -3.13 19.15 3.16
CA LYS A 19 -2.42 18.72 4.36
C LYS A 19 -2.27 17.20 4.36
N ILE A 20 -1.02 16.72 4.38
CA ILE A 20 -0.72 15.30 4.49
C ILE A 20 -0.94 14.86 5.95
N ILE A 21 -1.76 13.83 6.13
CA ILE A 21 -2.04 13.21 7.44
C ILE A 21 -0.89 12.27 7.81
N PHE A 22 -0.49 11.42 6.86
CA PHE A 22 0.68 10.55 6.99
C PHE A 22 1.25 10.18 5.62
N ALA A 23 2.55 9.88 5.59
CA ALA A 23 3.27 9.30 4.46
C ALA A 23 4.14 8.14 4.94
N ILE A 24 4.07 7.00 4.25
CA ILE A 24 4.67 5.73 4.64
C ILE A 24 5.43 5.10 3.47
N GLU A 25 6.31 4.16 3.78
CA GLU A 25 6.85 3.26 2.77
C GLU A 25 5.83 2.19 2.40
N ASN A 26 5.73 1.91 1.11
CA ASN A 26 4.97 0.81 0.55
C ASN A 26 5.91 -0.08 -0.29
N GLY A 27 5.42 -1.21 -0.81
CA GLY A 27 6.23 -2.00 -1.73
C GLY A 27 7.43 -2.72 -1.07
N SER A 28 8.48 -2.93 -1.85
CA SER A 28 9.53 -3.91 -1.53
C SER A 28 10.28 -3.61 -0.22
N ARG A 29 10.51 -2.32 0.10
CA ARG A 29 11.16 -1.86 1.34
C ARG A 29 10.27 -2.13 2.57
N ALA A 30 8.99 -1.81 2.47
CA ALA A 30 8.01 -2.14 3.51
C ALA A 30 7.99 -3.66 3.77
N TRP A 31 8.09 -4.46 2.70
CA TRP A 31 8.06 -5.92 2.80
C TRP A 31 9.38 -6.56 3.24
N ARG A 32 10.47 -5.78 3.36
CA ARG A 32 11.85 -6.25 3.60
C ARG A 32 12.36 -7.18 2.51
N MET A 33 12.10 -6.80 1.27
CA MET A 33 12.46 -7.50 0.04
C MET A 33 13.21 -6.60 -0.95
N ASP A 34 13.64 -5.42 -0.50
CA ASP A 34 14.35 -4.46 -1.32
C ASP A 34 15.81 -4.88 -1.55
N SER A 35 16.29 -4.60 -2.76
CA SER A 35 17.70 -4.51 -3.10
C SER A 35 18.20 -3.07 -2.91
N LYS A 36 19.53 -2.87 -2.92
CA LYS A 36 20.16 -1.53 -2.83
C LYS A 36 19.59 -0.52 -3.82
N ASP A 37 19.26 -0.98 -5.04
CA ASP A 37 18.73 -0.16 -6.13
C ASP A 37 17.19 -0.09 -6.16
N SER A 38 16.50 -0.42 -5.06
CA SER A 38 15.03 -0.35 -5.05
C SER A 38 14.55 1.08 -4.87
N ASP A 39 13.50 1.42 -5.60
CA ASP A 39 12.79 2.68 -5.46
C ASP A 39 12.17 2.83 -4.06
N TYR A 40 11.80 4.06 -3.73
CA TYR A 40 11.05 4.43 -2.54
C TYR A 40 9.60 4.65 -2.98
N ASP A 41 8.76 3.66 -2.70
CA ASP A 41 7.33 3.66 -3.04
C ASP A 41 6.56 4.38 -1.91
N VAL A 42 6.65 5.70 -1.85
CA VAL A 42 6.00 6.48 -0.79
C VAL A 42 4.51 6.56 -1.06
N ARG A 43 3.70 6.24 -0.05
CA ARG A 43 2.25 6.40 -0.13
C ARG A 43 1.74 7.28 0.97
N PHE A 44 0.82 8.17 0.65
CA PHE A 44 0.35 9.17 1.61
C PHE A 44 -1.15 9.39 1.57
N VAL A 45 -1.70 9.89 2.67
CA VAL A 45 -3.10 10.32 2.75
C VAL A 45 -3.12 11.79 3.08
N TYR A 46 -3.91 12.55 2.34
CA TYR A 46 -4.04 13.99 2.55
C TYR A 46 -5.50 14.39 2.72
N LYS A 47 -5.71 15.58 3.28
CA LYS A 47 -6.99 16.27 3.33
C LYS A 47 -6.87 17.65 2.71
N ARG A 48 -7.99 18.15 2.20
CA ARG A 48 -8.15 19.50 1.66
C ARG A 48 -8.83 20.41 2.67
N GLU A 49 -8.92 21.69 2.35
CA GLU A 49 -9.77 22.60 3.10
C GLU A 49 -11.24 22.26 2.86
N LYS A 50 -12.11 22.66 3.79
CA LYS A 50 -13.53 22.29 3.76
C LYS A 50 -14.21 22.72 2.45
N ASP A 51 -13.88 23.91 1.98
CA ASP A 51 -14.53 24.51 0.80
C ASP A 51 -14.21 23.74 -0.48
N ASP A 52 -13.06 23.06 -0.55
CA ASP A 52 -12.68 22.20 -1.68
C ASP A 52 -13.59 20.95 -1.79
N TYR A 53 -14.28 20.58 -0.71
CA TYR A 53 -15.25 19.49 -0.68
C TYR A 53 -16.69 19.94 -0.91
N LEU A 54 -16.97 21.24 -0.82
CA LEU A 54 -18.31 21.83 -0.96
C LEU A 54 -18.54 22.38 -2.36
N THR A 55 -18.14 21.61 -3.37
CA THR A 55 -18.26 21.97 -4.78
C THR A 55 -19.13 20.95 -5.50
N LEU A 56 -19.79 21.36 -6.59
CA LEU A 56 -20.57 20.44 -7.43
C LEU A 56 -19.67 19.48 -8.24
N THR A 57 -18.44 19.89 -8.51
CA THR A 57 -17.46 19.13 -9.27
C THR A 57 -16.39 18.61 -8.33
N LYS A 58 -16.30 17.28 -8.20
CA LYS A 58 -15.29 16.65 -7.35
C LYS A 58 -13.88 16.90 -7.90
N GLU A 59 -13.00 17.40 -7.05
CA GLU A 59 -11.57 17.51 -7.33
C GLU A 59 -10.92 16.13 -7.56
N LYS A 60 -9.76 16.13 -8.23
CA LYS A 60 -8.96 14.91 -8.35
C LYS A 60 -8.57 14.43 -6.95
N ASP A 61 -8.83 13.15 -6.69
CA ASP A 61 -8.68 12.50 -5.39
C ASP A 61 -7.35 11.73 -5.26
N VAL A 62 -6.44 11.87 -6.24
CA VAL A 62 -5.10 11.28 -6.27
C VAL A 62 -4.07 12.33 -6.66
N ILE A 63 -2.96 12.39 -5.93
CA ILE A 63 -1.77 13.18 -6.27
C ILE A 63 -0.62 12.20 -6.50
N ASN A 64 0.10 12.32 -7.61
CA ASN A 64 1.28 11.51 -7.92
C ASN A 64 2.49 12.42 -8.14
N LEU A 65 3.66 11.97 -7.72
CA LEU A 65 4.94 12.62 -7.96
C LEU A 65 6.00 11.55 -8.20
N ASP A 66 6.63 11.60 -9.36
CA ASP A 66 7.83 10.81 -9.67
C ASP A 66 9.06 11.72 -9.59
N LYS A 67 10.03 11.34 -8.77
CA LYS A 67 11.32 12.05 -8.62
C LYS A 67 12.47 11.06 -8.58
N GLY A 68 12.77 10.44 -9.73
CA GLY A 68 13.93 9.57 -9.87
C GLY A 68 13.73 8.24 -9.15
N LEU A 69 14.35 8.06 -7.99
CA LEU A 69 14.17 6.85 -7.15
C LEU A 69 12.98 6.95 -6.19
N ILE A 70 12.25 8.07 -6.19
CA ILE A 70 11.11 8.29 -5.29
C ILE A 70 9.83 8.33 -6.12
N ASP A 71 8.96 7.36 -5.91
CA ASP A 71 7.61 7.33 -6.45
C ASP A 71 6.61 7.61 -5.33
N MET A 72 5.97 8.78 -5.36
CA MET A 72 4.96 9.17 -4.39
C MET A 72 3.56 9.10 -5.00
N SER A 73 2.63 8.44 -4.33
CA SER A 73 1.21 8.45 -4.70
C SER A 73 0.35 8.60 -3.46
N GLY A 74 -0.58 9.55 -3.48
CA GLY A 74 -1.40 9.84 -2.32
C GLY A 74 -2.87 9.96 -2.64
N PHE A 75 -3.69 9.54 -1.69
CA PHE A 75 -5.15 9.60 -1.77
C PHE A 75 -5.70 10.71 -0.90
N ASP A 76 -6.73 11.39 -1.43
CA ASP A 76 -7.61 12.20 -0.61
C ASP A 76 -8.27 11.33 0.46
N ILE A 77 -8.50 11.90 1.65
CA ILE A 77 -9.04 11.19 2.80
C ILE A 77 -10.38 10.51 2.53
N PHE A 78 -11.28 11.10 1.72
CA PHE A 78 -12.55 10.45 1.42
C PHE A 78 -12.38 9.22 0.54
N LYS A 79 -11.56 9.31 -0.52
CA LYS A 79 -11.22 8.15 -1.36
C LYS A 79 -10.55 7.06 -0.52
N TYR A 80 -9.63 7.45 0.35
CA TYR A 80 -8.92 6.54 1.23
C TYR A 80 -9.87 5.80 2.17
N LEU A 81 -10.78 6.52 2.83
CA LEU A 81 -11.76 5.95 3.76
C LEU A 81 -12.79 5.07 3.05
N GLU A 82 -13.25 5.45 1.85
CA GLU A 82 -14.12 4.62 1.01
C GLU A 82 -13.48 3.27 0.70
N LEU A 83 -12.23 3.29 0.21
CA LEU A 83 -11.48 2.07 -0.07
C LEU A 83 -11.20 1.25 1.20
N LEU A 84 -10.85 1.91 2.31
CA LEU A 84 -10.64 1.24 3.59
C LEU A 84 -11.90 0.55 4.10
N SER A 85 -13.07 1.20 3.97
CA SER A 85 -14.36 0.60 4.35
C SER A 85 -14.68 -0.66 3.54
N GLY A 86 -14.25 -0.69 2.27
CA GLY A 86 -14.34 -1.86 1.40
C GLY A 86 -13.29 -2.95 1.67
N SER A 87 -12.49 -2.81 2.73
CA SER A 87 -11.36 -3.70 3.06
C SER A 87 -10.33 -3.79 1.93
N ASN A 88 -10.05 -2.67 1.26
CA ASN A 88 -9.03 -2.63 0.22
C ASN A 88 -7.64 -2.95 0.82
N PRO A 89 -6.92 -3.97 0.32
CA PRO A 89 -5.60 -4.31 0.86
C PRO A 89 -4.58 -3.18 0.82
N THR A 90 -4.59 -2.36 -0.23
CA THR A 90 -3.63 -1.25 -0.38
C THR A 90 -3.78 -0.26 0.77
N THR A 91 -5.01 0.17 1.09
CA THR A 91 -5.22 1.14 2.18
C THR A 91 -4.91 0.55 3.54
N ILE A 92 -5.25 -0.73 3.77
CA ILE A 92 -4.89 -1.45 5.00
C ILE A 92 -3.37 -1.55 5.14
N GLU A 93 -2.67 -1.91 4.08
CA GLU A 93 -1.21 -2.02 4.10
C GLU A 93 -0.55 -0.68 4.44
N TRP A 94 -1.11 0.45 3.98
CA TRP A 94 -0.62 1.78 4.35
C TRP A 94 -0.77 2.09 5.85
N LEU A 95 -1.81 1.61 6.55
CA LEU A 95 -1.97 1.79 8.02
C LEU A 95 -1.04 0.88 8.83
N MET A 96 -0.65 -0.24 8.23
CA MET A 96 0.09 -1.30 8.91
C MET A 96 1.60 -1.20 8.64
N SER A 97 2.03 -0.39 7.66
CA SER A 97 3.44 -0.11 7.40
C SER A 97 4.12 0.47 8.64
N ASP A 98 5.33 -0.04 8.92
CA ASP A 98 6.15 0.34 10.08
C ASP A 98 7.20 1.40 9.76
N ILE A 99 7.42 1.70 8.48
CA ILE A 99 8.30 2.78 8.03
C ILE A 99 7.42 3.99 7.70
N VAL A 100 7.51 5.00 8.57
CA VAL A 100 6.76 6.25 8.45
C VAL A 100 7.72 7.39 8.11
N TYR A 101 7.46 8.08 7.01
CA TYR A 101 8.27 9.20 6.56
C TYR A 101 7.76 10.54 7.07
N TYR A 102 6.43 10.73 7.14
CA TYR A 102 5.83 12.00 7.54
C TYR A 102 4.49 11.78 8.24
N GLY A 103 4.17 12.66 9.21
CA GLY A 103 2.92 12.57 9.97
C GLY A 103 2.79 11.28 10.79
N LYS A 104 1.55 10.88 11.09
CA LYS A 104 1.27 9.67 11.88
C LYS A 104 -0.05 9.04 11.44
N GLN A 105 -0.04 7.74 11.20
CA GLN A 105 -1.27 6.98 10.92
C GLN A 105 -2.25 7.12 12.11
N PRO A 106 -3.52 7.47 11.87
CA PRO A 106 -4.52 7.55 12.93
C PRO A 106 -4.75 6.18 13.57
N LYS A 107 -4.66 6.11 14.91
CA LYS A 107 -4.82 4.85 15.65
C LYS A 107 -6.23 4.28 15.46
N GLU A 108 -7.23 5.15 15.40
CA GLU A 108 -8.64 4.82 15.23
C GLU A 108 -8.89 4.11 13.90
N LEU A 109 -8.24 4.56 12.81
CA LEU A 109 -8.35 3.91 11.50
C LEU A 109 -7.63 2.57 11.48
N ARG A 110 -6.48 2.48 12.14
CA ARG A 110 -5.74 1.21 12.28
C ARG A 110 -6.54 0.18 13.08
N ASP A 111 -7.11 0.59 14.22
CA ASP A 111 -7.95 -0.26 15.06
C ASP A 111 -9.22 -0.68 14.30
N TYR A 112 -9.84 0.24 13.55
CA TYR A 112 -10.97 -0.06 12.66
C TYR A 112 -10.61 -1.12 11.63
N ALA A 113 -9.49 -0.96 10.91
CA ALA A 113 -9.04 -1.91 9.89
C ALA A 113 -8.80 -3.31 10.47
N ILE A 114 -8.17 -3.40 11.65
CA ILE A 114 -7.91 -4.68 12.32
C ILE A 114 -9.22 -5.37 12.75
N LYS A 115 -10.20 -4.59 13.22
CA LYS A 115 -11.45 -5.13 13.77
C LYS A 115 -12.51 -5.44 12.71
N HIS A 116 -12.52 -4.71 11.59
CA HIS A 116 -13.63 -4.70 10.64
C HIS A 116 -13.27 -5.13 9.21
N PHE A 117 -12.05 -5.64 8.97
CA PHE A 117 -11.72 -6.13 7.64
C PHE A 117 -12.59 -7.33 7.23
N SER A 118 -12.86 -7.45 5.93
CA SER A 118 -13.54 -8.59 5.33
C SER A 118 -12.52 -9.63 4.86
N GLU A 119 -12.46 -10.77 5.55
CA GLU A 119 -11.63 -11.93 5.17
C GLU A 119 -11.84 -12.31 3.69
N LYS A 120 -13.10 -12.33 3.25
CA LYS A 120 -13.48 -12.67 1.88
C LYS A 120 -12.92 -11.65 0.88
N ALA A 121 -13.12 -10.36 1.13
CA ALA A 121 -12.63 -9.31 0.24
C ALA A 121 -11.10 -9.36 0.11
N LEU A 122 -10.38 -9.47 1.24
CA LEU A 122 -8.92 -9.58 1.23
C LEU A 122 -8.43 -10.82 0.49
N TYR A 123 -9.01 -12.00 0.77
CA TYR A 123 -8.64 -13.25 0.12
C TYR A 123 -8.74 -13.15 -1.41
N TYR A 124 -9.88 -12.69 -1.93
CA TYR A 124 -10.08 -12.60 -3.37
C TYR A 124 -9.21 -11.52 -4.00
N HIS A 125 -8.96 -10.41 -3.32
CA HIS A 125 -8.05 -9.39 -3.82
C HIS A 125 -6.61 -9.92 -3.93
N TYR A 126 -6.08 -10.54 -2.87
CA TYR A 126 -4.73 -11.12 -2.89
C TYR A 126 -4.59 -12.26 -3.91
N LYS A 127 -5.62 -13.11 -4.04
CA LYS A 127 -5.69 -14.15 -5.07
C LYS A 127 -5.68 -13.55 -6.48
N SER A 128 -6.45 -12.47 -6.71
CA SER A 128 -6.46 -11.76 -7.99
C SER A 128 -5.10 -11.13 -8.29
N MET A 129 -4.47 -10.49 -7.31
CA MET A 129 -3.13 -9.92 -7.43
C MET A 129 -2.08 -11.00 -7.82
N CYS A 130 -2.13 -12.18 -7.19
CA CYS A 130 -1.30 -13.32 -7.57
C CYS A 130 -1.55 -13.72 -9.04
N LYS A 131 -2.81 -13.95 -9.40
CA LYS A 131 -3.20 -14.36 -10.75
C LYS A 131 -2.76 -13.35 -11.81
N ASN A 132 -2.97 -12.06 -11.55
CA ASN A 132 -2.63 -10.99 -12.49
C ASN A 132 -1.12 -10.87 -12.68
N ASN A 133 -0.33 -10.93 -11.60
CA ASN A 133 1.13 -10.93 -11.69
C ASN A 133 1.64 -12.17 -12.44
N TYR A 134 1.07 -13.35 -12.16
CA TYR A 134 1.42 -14.58 -12.88
C TYR A 134 1.12 -14.46 -14.38
N ILE A 135 -0.10 -14.06 -14.76
CA ILE A 135 -0.50 -13.93 -16.17
C ILE A 135 0.36 -12.89 -16.89
N LYS A 136 0.56 -11.72 -16.26
CA LYS A 136 1.25 -10.59 -16.88
C LYS A 136 2.75 -10.81 -17.05
N TYR A 137 3.39 -11.50 -16.10
CA TYR A 137 4.85 -11.55 -16.04
C TYR A 137 5.44 -12.96 -16.11
N ILE A 138 4.73 -14.01 -15.68
CA ILE A 138 5.34 -15.34 -15.51
C ILE A 138 4.85 -16.33 -16.58
N LYS A 139 3.59 -16.19 -16.99
CA LYS A 139 2.91 -17.17 -17.87
C LYS A 139 3.57 -17.32 -19.23
N SER A 140 4.19 -16.28 -19.78
CA SER A 140 4.84 -16.35 -21.09
C SER A 140 6.04 -17.30 -21.11
N GLY A 141 6.64 -17.59 -19.93
CA GLY A 141 7.84 -18.41 -19.82
C GLY A 141 9.13 -17.67 -20.18
N ASP A 142 9.05 -16.37 -20.46
CA ASP A 142 10.23 -15.54 -20.73
C ASP A 142 11.10 -15.38 -19.48
N LEU A 143 12.37 -15.01 -19.70
CA LEU A 143 13.28 -14.61 -18.62
C LEU A 143 12.71 -13.41 -17.87
N VAL A 144 12.29 -13.63 -16.63
CA VAL A 144 11.72 -12.58 -15.77
C VAL A 144 12.50 -12.41 -14.47
N THR A 145 12.46 -11.20 -13.93
CA THR A 145 13.21 -10.87 -12.72
C THR A 145 12.64 -11.60 -11.50
N TYR A 146 13.51 -11.95 -10.55
CA TYR A 146 13.11 -12.59 -9.29
C TYR A 146 12.03 -11.78 -8.54
N LYS A 147 12.06 -10.44 -8.65
CA LYS A 147 11.04 -9.55 -8.07
C LYS A 147 9.63 -9.92 -8.57
N LYS A 148 9.44 -10.24 -9.85
CA LYS A 148 8.09 -10.57 -10.36
C LYS A 148 7.54 -11.88 -9.78
N TYR A 149 8.39 -12.90 -9.60
CA TYR A 149 8.01 -14.13 -8.89
C TYR A 149 7.61 -13.85 -7.45
N LEU A 150 8.41 -13.04 -6.75
CA LEU A 150 8.15 -12.69 -5.37
C LEU A 150 6.82 -11.92 -5.19
N TYR A 151 6.45 -11.04 -6.11
CA TYR A 151 5.17 -10.32 -6.05
C TYR A 151 3.98 -11.25 -6.26
N ALA A 152 4.09 -12.23 -7.18
CA ALA A 152 3.06 -13.25 -7.35
C ALA A 152 2.93 -14.13 -6.09
N LEU A 153 4.07 -14.61 -5.56
CA LEU A 153 4.12 -15.41 -4.35
C LEU A 153 3.56 -14.66 -3.13
N ARG A 154 3.81 -13.35 -3.01
CA ARG A 154 3.22 -12.51 -1.96
C ARG A 154 1.70 -12.51 -2.02
N GLY A 155 1.12 -12.38 -3.22
CA GLY A 155 -0.33 -12.47 -3.39
C GLY A 155 -0.89 -13.82 -2.94
N LEU A 156 -0.23 -14.91 -3.32
CA LEU A 156 -0.65 -16.25 -2.87
C LEU A 156 -0.54 -16.40 -1.35
N THR A 157 0.61 -16.01 -0.80
CA THR A 157 0.92 -16.11 0.63
C THR A 157 -0.08 -15.31 1.46
N ASN A 158 -0.36 -14.06 1.10
CA ASN A 158 -1.31 -13.22 1.82
C ASN A 158 -2.75 -13.76 1.73
N ALA A 159 -3.15 -14.29 0.57
CA ALA A 159 -4.45 -14.95 0.45
C ALA A 159 -4.56 -16.15 1.39
N LEU A 160 -3.54 -17.02 1.43
CA LEU A 160 -3.50 -18.17 2.33
C LEU A 160 -3.45 -17.74 3.80
N TYR A 161 -2.72 -16.68 4.13
CA TYR A 161 -2.61 -16.15 5.48
C TYR A 161 -3.97 -15.70 6.01
N VAL A 162 -4.71 -14.90 5.23
CA VAL A 162 -6.06 -14.45 5.60
C VAL A 162 -6.98 -15.66 5.77
N LYS A 163 -6.96 -16.62 4.84
CA LYS A 163 -7.81 -17.81 4.89
C LYS A 163 -7.54 -18.69 6.13
N LYS A 164 -6.27 -18.86 6.51
CA LYS A 164 -5.87 -19.75 7.61
C LYS A 164 -6.02 -19.09 8.97
N ASN A 165 -5.53 -17.86 9.09
CA ASN A 165 -5.36 -17.21 10.39
C ASN A 165 -6.52 -16.27 10.74
N LYS A 166 -7.38 -15.90 9.78
CA LYS A 166 -8.47 -14.94 9.97
C LYS A 166 -8.01 -13.61 10.56
N THR A 167 -6.83 -13.17 10.13
CA THR A 167 -6.22 -11.90 10.52
C THR A 167 -5.58 -11.24 9.31
N LEU A 168 -5.27 -9.95 9.41
CA LEU A 168 -4.46 -9.24 8.42
C LEU A 168 -3.09 -9.92 8.25
N PRO A 169 -2.58 -10.05 7.01
CA PRO A 169 -1.23 -10.56 6.79
C PRO A 169 -0.19 -9.56 7.28
N PRO A 170 0.95 -10.03 7.83
CA PRO A 170 2.08 -9.17 8.16
C PRO A 170 2.60 -8.44 6.91
N ILE A 171 2.97 -7.17 7.05
CA ILE A 171 3.62 -6.40 5.98
C ILE A 171 4.98 -7.00 5.62
N ILE A 172 5.76 -7.37 6.63
CA ILE A 172 7.06 -8.02 6.46
C ILE A 172 6.85 -9.43 5.90
N PHE A 173 7.29 -9.65 4.67
CA PHE A 173 6.91 -10.83 3.89
C PHE A 173 7.39 -12.15 4.53
N ILE A 174 8.59 -12.18 5.11
CA ILE A 174 9.13 -13.40 5.73
C ILE A 174 8.29 -13.88 6.93
N LYS A 175 7.50 -13.00 7.56
CA LYS A 175 6.54 -13.39 8.60
C LYS A 175 5.31 -14.05 7.99
N ALA A 176 4.85 -13.58 6.83
CA ALA A 176 3.70 -14.14 6.13
C ALA A 176 4.00 -15.50 5.49
N ILE A 177 5.22 -15.71 4.96
CA ILE A 177 5.65 -16.97 4.30
C ILE A 177 5.44 -18.20 5.19
N LYS A 178 5.50 -18.07 6.52
CA LYS A 178 5.29 -19.17 7.47
C LYS A 178 3.92 -19.86 7.33
N VAL A 179 2.97 -19.27 6.59
CA VAL A 179 1.69 -19.90 6.27
C VAL A 179 1.81 -20.97 5.17
N LEU A 180 2.83 -20.88 4.31
CA LEU A 180 3.02 -21.81 3.21
C LEU A 180 3.40 -23.19 3.74
N PRO A 181 2.91 -24.28 3.12
CA PRO A 181 3.33 -25.62 3.47
C PRO A 181 4.82 -25.80 3.17
N ILE A 182 5.50 -26.65 3.96
CA ILE A 182 6.94 -26.97 3.82
C ILE A 182 7.26 -27.63 2.46
N PHE A 183 6.25 -28.18 1.79
CA PHE A 183 6.36 -28.86 0.50
C PHE A 183 5.49 -28.15 -0.54
N LEU A 184 5.98 -27.01 -1.04
CA LEU A 184 5.71 -26.55 -2.40
C LEU A 184 6.92 -26.89 -3.26
#